data_AF-A0A2T2WBV9-F1
#
_entry.id   AF-A0A2T2WBV9-F1
#
_cell.length_a   1.000
_cell.length_b   1.000
_cell.length_c   1.000
_cell.angle_alpha   90.00
_cell.angle_beta   90.00
_cell.angle_gamma   90.00
#
_symmetry.space_group_name_H-M   'P 1'
#
loop_
_entity.id
_entity.type
_entity.pdbx_description
1 polymer ?
#
loop_
_entity_poly.entity_id
_entity_poly.type
_entity_poly.pdbx_seq_one_letter_code
_entity_poly.pdbx_strand_id
1 'polypeptide(L)' 'MDGKDWASYIEATDGLSKPWLLIQWRLQLLQEQRPQLDPETYAAEVAALHQALMDLGEWWQGQEEAVFGAGESSLGEA' A
#
# COMPACT_ATOMS: atom_id res chain seq x y z
N MET A 1 -9.59 -7.09 -7.90
CA MET A 1 -9.59 -5.66 -7.62
C MET A 1 -8.83 -4.97 -8.71
N ASP A 2 -9.50 -4.07 -9.41
CA ASP A 2 -8.87 -3.13 -10.33
C ASP A 2 -8.39 -1.88 -9.55
N GLY A 3 -7.66 -0.98 -10.19
CA GLY A 3 -7.11 0.23 -9.55
C GLY A 3 -8.17 1.15 -8.94
N LYS A 4 -9.43 1.03 -9.38
CA LYS A 4 -10.58 1.81 -8.89
C LYS A 4 -11.14 1.25 -7.57
N ASP A 5 -11.17 -0.08 -7.44
CA ASP A 5 -11.49 -0.73 -6.17
C ASP A 5 -10.48 -0.36 -5.07
N TRP A 6 -9.20 -0.22 -5.44
CA TRP A 6 -8.14 0.19 -4.53
C TRP A 6 -8.28 1.62 -4.01
N ALA A 7 -8.55 2.58 -4.89
CA ALA A 7 -8.75 3.97 -4.48
C ALA A 7 -9.91 4.10 -3.48
N SER A 8 -11.04 3.42 -3.77
CA SER A 8 -12.21 3.41 -2.90
C SER A 8 -11.91 2.75 -1.54
N TYR A 9 -11.11 1.68 -1.53
CA TYR A 9 -10.68 1.01 -0.31
C TYR A 9 -9.73 1.88 0.53
N ILE A 10 -8.78 2.56 -0.10
CA ILE A 10 -7.83 3.47 0.56
C ILE A 10 -8.59 4.63 1.23
N GLU A 11 -9.56 5.23 0.54
CA GLU A 11 -10.38 6.28 1.10
C GLU A 11 -11.26 5.78 2.26
N ALA A 12 -11.87 4.60 2.12
CA ALA A 12 -12.76 4.03 3.14
C ALA A 12 -12.03 3.58 4.43
N THR A 13 -10.72 3.34 4.37
CA THR A 13 -9.92 2.80 5.49
C THR A 13 -8.92 3.80 6.07
N ASP A 14 -9.08 5.09 5.73
CA ASP A 14 -8.11 6.16 6.00
C ASP A 14 -6.67 5.77 5.60
N GLY A 15 -6.58 4.96 4.55
CA GLY A 15 -5.38 4.27 4.11
C GLY A 15 -4.38 5.17 3.39
N LEU A 16 -4.71 6.45 3.18
CA LEU A 16 -3.78 7.45 2.66
C LEU A 16 -2.56 7.64 3.59
N SER A 17 -2.74 7.40 4.88
CA SER A 17 -1.67 7.40 5.89
C SER A 17 -0.83 6.12 5.90
N LYS A 18 -1.20 5.09 5.12
CA LYS A 18 -0.59 3.76 5.10
C LYS A 18 0.30 3.60 3.87
N PRO A 19 1.59 3.93 3.93
CA PRO A 19 2.45 3.96 2.76
C PRO A 19 2.62 2.59 2.08
N TRP A 20 2.53 1.48 2.82
CA TRP A 20 2.52 0.13 2.24
C TRP A 20 1.29 -0.12 1.35
N LEU A 21 0.14 0.46 1.70
CA LEU A 21 -1.10 0.34 0.93
C LEU A 21 -1.02 1.11 -0.39
N LEU A 22 -0.34 2.26 -0.37
CA LEU A 22 -0.07 3.05 -1.56
C LEU A 22 0.90 2.34 -2.52
N ILE A 23 1.91 1.63 -1.99
CA ILE A 23 2.81 0.80 -2.81
C ILE A 23 2.04 -0.34 -3.48
N GLN A 24 1.14 -1.01 -2.75
CA GLN A 24 0.27 -2.05 -3.31
C GLN A 24 -0.61 -1.51 -4.44
N TRP A 25 -1.22 -0.34 -4.27
CA TRP A 25 -2.00 0.30 -5.32
C TRP A 25 -1.17 0.67 -6.55
N ARG A 26 0.03 1.24 -6.36
CA ARG A 26 0.95 1.55 -7.45
C ARG A 26 1.40 0.31 -8.22
N LEU A 27 1.63 -0.80 -7.53
CA LEU A 27 1.95 -2.08 -8.16
C LEU A 27 0.77 -2.58 -9.01
N GLN A 28 -0.46 -2.38 -8.56
CA GLN A 28 -1.65 -2.76 -9.33
C GLN A 28 -1.82 -1.91 -10.59
N LEU A 29 -1.64 -0.59 -10.48
CA LEU A 29 -1.66 0.30 -11.64
C LEU A 29 -0.56 -0.04 -12.65
N LEU A 30 0.63 -0.43 -12.18
CA LEU A 30 1.74 -0.85 -13.02
C LEU A 30 1.42 -2.16 -13.77
N GLN A 31 0.74 -3.11 -13.12
CA GLN A 31 0.27 -4.34 -13.76
C GLN A 31 -0.77 -4.07 -14.84
N GLU A 32 -1.71 -3.14 -14.60
CA GLU A 32 -2.70 -2.73 -15.60
C GLU A 32 -2.06 -2.07 -16.84
N GLN A 33 -0.97 -1.34 -16.64
CA GLN A 33 -0.20 -0.69 -17.70
C GLN A 33 0.83 -1.60 -18.37
N ARG A 34 1.06 -2.82 -17.87
CA ARG A 34 2.02 -3.79 -18.43
C ARG A 34 1.95 -3.96 -19.95
N PRO A 35 0.77 -4.01 -20.60
CA PRO A 35 0.69 -4.16 -22.06
C PRO A 35 1.22 -2.95 -22.85
N GLN A 36 1.36 -1.79 -22.21
CA GLN A 36 1.74 -0.52 -22.81
C GLN A 36 3.18 -0.12 -22.49
N LEU A 37 3.87 -0.89 -21.62
CA LEU A 37 5.22 -0.59 -21.15
C LEU A 37 6.26 -1.53 -21.74
N ASP A 38 7.42 -0.96 -22.04
CA ASP A 38 8.60 -1.77 -22.40
C ASP A 38 9.00 -2.66 -21.21
N PRO A 39 9.51 -3.88 -21.48
CA PRO A 39 9.88 -4.82 -20.43
C PRO A 39 10.91 -4.28 -19.44
N GLU A 40 11.87 -3.48 -19.92
CA GLU A 40 12.94 -2.87 -19.12
C GLU A 40 12.38 -1.80 -18.18
N THR A 41 11.52 -0.91 -18.70
CA THR A 41 10.82 0.11 -17.92
C THR A 41 9.98 -0.52 -16.82
N TYR A 42 9.19 -1.55 -17.15
CA TYR A 42 8.40 -2.24 -16.14
C TYR A 42 9.27 -2.90 -15.06
N ALA A 43 10.39 -3.52 -15.43
CA ALA A 43 11.31 -4.12 -14.47
C ALA A 43 11.93 -3.08 -13.53
N ALA A 44 12.30 -1.91 -14.06
CA ALA A 44 12.81 -0.78 -13.27
C ALA A 44 11.75 -0.25 -12.28
N GLU A 45 10.51 -0.08 -12.73
CA GLU A 45 9.39 0.37 -11.88
C GLU A 45 9.07 -0.65 -10.77
N VAL A 46 9.07 -1.95 -11.09
CA VAL A 46 8.90 -3.01 -10.08
C VAL A 46 10.04 -2.98 -9.06
N ALA A 47 11.29 -2.81 -9.51
CA ALA A 47 12.44 -2.73 -8.62
C ALA A 47 12.39 -1.50 -7.70
N ALA A 48 11.93 -0.35 -8.22
CA ALA A 48 11.74 0.86 -7.43
C ALA A 48 10.64 0.69 -6.37
N LEU A 49 9.51 0.07 -6.71
CA LEU A 49 8.44 -0.24 -5.76
C LEU A 49 8.89 -1.24 -4.69
N HIS A 50 9.70 -2.24 -5.08
CA HIS A 50 10.29 -3.17 -4.14
C HIS A 50 11.24 -2.47 -3.16
N GLN A 51 12.11 -1.58 -3.65
CA GLN A 51 12.99 -0.79 -2.78
C GLN A 51 12.18 0.07 -1.81
N ALA A 52 11.14 0.77 -2.30
CA ALA A 52 10.26 1.56 -1.45
C ALA A 52 9.58 0.72 -0.37
N LEU A 53 9.24 -0.54 -0.67
CA LEU A 53 8.69 -1.47 0.32
C LEU A 53 9.74 -1.88 1.35
N MET A 54 10.99 -2.09 0.94
CA MET A 54 12.09 -2.40 1.89
C MET A 54 12.37 -1.23 2.82
N ASP A 55 12.33 0.00 2.30
CA ASP A 55 12.54 1.23 3.08
C ASP A 55 11.43 1.42 4.15
N LEU A 56 10.24 0.84 3.93
CA LEU A 56 9.18 0.83 4.95
C LEU A 56 9.51 -0.03 6.17
N GLY A 57 10.40 -1.01 6.05
CA GLY A 57 10.81 -1.83 7.19
C GLY A 57 11.46 -1.00 8.30
N GLU A 58 12.18 0.05 7.94
CA GLU A 58 12.73 1.02 8.92
C GLU A 58 11.66 1.98 9.43
N TRP A 59 10.73 2.40 8.57
CA TRP A 59 9.62 3.29 8.93
C TRP A 59 8.60 2.66 9.90
N TRP A 60 8.46 1.33 9.85
CA TRP A 60 7.48 0.60 10.66
C TRP A 60 7.78 0.64 12.17
N GLN A 61 9.05 0.79 12.56
CA GLN A 61 9.45 0.84 13.96
C GLN A 61 8.73 1.98 14.69
N GLY A 62 7.83 1.65 15.61
CA GLY A 62 7.08 2.65 16.38
C GLY A 62 5.86 3.26 15.67
N GLN A 63 5.48 2.75 14.50
CA GLN A 63 4.18 3.04 13.84
C GLN A 63 3.18 1.90 14.00
N GLU A 64 3.58 0.78 14.62
CA GLU A 64 2.78 -0.44 14.80
C GLU A 64 1.43 -0.16 15.46
N GLU A 65 1.41 0.59 16.55
CA GLU A 65 0.17 0.93 17.28
C GLU A 65 -0.77 1.80 16.43
N ALA A 66 -0.23 2.71 15.62
CA ALA A 66 -1.01 3.58 14.75
C ALA A 66 -1.60 2.81 13.55
N VAL A 67 -0.90 1.77 13.08
CA VAL A 67 -1.31 0.98 11.91
C VAL A 67 -2.17 -0.23 12.28
N PHE A 68 -1.94 -0.85 13.45
CA PHE A 68 -2.61 -2.09 13.92
C PHE A 68 -3.41 -1.95 15.21
N GLY A 69 -3.15 -0.94 16.05
CA GLY A 69 -3.74 -0.83 17.40
C GLY A 69 -5.21 -0.39 17.46
N ALA A 70 -5.81 0.04 16.35
CA ALA A 70 -7.20 0.49 16.31
C ALA A 70 -8.22 -0.63 16.01
N GLY A 71 -8.01 -1.84 16.54
CA GLY A 71 -8.90 -3.00 16.34
C GLY A 71 -9.45 -3.64 17.62
N GLU A 72 -8.86 -3.38 18.79
CA GLU A 72 -9.19 -4.10 20.03
C GLU A 72 -9.54 -3.15 21.19
N SER A 73 -10.42 -2.18 20.97
CA SER A 73 -11.04 -1.46 22.10
C SER A 73 -12.43 -0.92 21.75
N SER A 74 -13.36 -1.82 21.42
CA SER A 74 -14.80 -1.50 21.47
C SER A 74 -15.66 -2.69 21.89
N LEU A 75 -15.12 -3.59 22.71
CA LEU A 75 -15.88 -4.66 23.38
C LEU A 75 -15.58 -4.64 24.88
N GLY A 76 -16.03 -3.58 25.53
CA GLY A 76 -15.99 -3.44 26.98
C GLY A 76 -16.55 -2.09 27.37
N GLU A 77 -17.53 -2.08 28.27
CA GLU A 77 -18.18 -0.91 28.89
C GLU A 77 -19.34 -0.27 28.09
N ALA A 78 -20.54 -0.84 28.23
CA ALA A 78 -21.60 -0.30 29.09
C ALA A 78 -22.80 -1.26 29.18
#